data_AF-A0A2H0V2D6-F1
#
_entry.id   AF-A0A2H0V2D6-F1
#
_cell.length_a   1.000
_cell.length_b   1.000
_cell.length_c   1.000
_cell.angle_alpha   90.00
_cell.angle_beta   90.00
_cell.angle_gamma   90.00
#
_symmetry.space_group_name_H-M   'P 1'
#
loop_
_entity.id
_entity.type
_entity.pdbx_description
1 polymer ?
#
loop_
_entity_poly.entity_id
_entity_poly.type
_entity_poly.pdbx_seq_one_letter_code
_entity_poly.pdbx_strand_id
1 'polypeptide(L)'
;MVELVGAAPENVVATITPQHVIISTSDVLDASGCIVFPHNYCKPIAKSREDVEAVIQAMISGSPKFFLGTDSAPHSPETKCYRGENGEIPPNAGIFNEIVALPLYLSVFERWIGLENGLHQFEAFCSLNGPKFHSLKPSEETITLVREPWMVPEKIKGVVPFIAENVMNWKIVK
;
A
#
# COMPACT_ATOMS: atom_id res chain seq x y z
N MET A 1 -13.94 9.72 -1.58
CA MET A 1 -13.59 9.43 -0.16
C MET A 1 -12.47 10.35 0.33
N VAL A 2 -11.38 10.47 -0.43
CA VAL A 2 -10.29 11.43 -0.13
C VAL A 2 -10.80 12.85 0.13
N GLU A 3 -11.65 13.39 -0.76
CA GLU A 3 -12.21 14.74 -0.61
C GLU A 3 -13.03 14.90 0.69
N LEU A 4 -13.82 13.88 1.03
CA LEU A 4 -14.63 13.88 2.26
C LEU A 4 -13.74 13.95 3.50
N VAL A 5 -12.66 13.16 3.56
CA VAL A 5 -11.70 13.22 4.68
C VAL A 5 -10.97 14.57 4.69
N GLY A 6 -10.57 15.06 3.52
CA GLY A 6 -9.94 16.37 3.35
C GLY A 6 -10.77 17.52 3.93
N ALA A 7 -12.09 17.51 3.67
CA ALA A 7 -13.03 18.54 4.13
C ALA A 7 -13.56 18.34 5.57
N ALA A 8 -13.40 17.15 6.16
CA ALA A 8 -13.91 16.85 7.49
C ALA A 8 -13.17 17.62 8.62
N PRO A 9 -13.64 17.60 9.88
CA PRO A 9 -12.88 18.16 11.00
C PRO A 9 -11.60 17.34 11.30
N GLU A 10 -10.71 17.87 12.13
CA GLU A 10 -9.40 17.26 12.43
C GLU A 10 -9.47 15.87 13.08
N ASN A 11 -10.60 15.52 13.69
CA ASN A 11 -10.83 14.21 14.31
C ASN A 11 -11.24 13.11 13.30
N VAL A 12 -11.28 13.42 12.00
CA VAL A 12 -11.56 12.47 10.92
C VAL A 12 -10.31 12.32 10.05
N VAL A 13 -9.81 11.09 9.98
CA VAL A 13 -8.55 10.75 9.29
C VAL A 13 -8.72 9.49 8.43
N ALA A 14 -7.74 9.20 7.59
CA ALA A 14 -7.71 7.98 6.79
C ALA A 14 -6.29 7.41 6.69
N THR A 15 -6.21 6.09 6.73
CA THR A 15 -4.99 5.36 6.40
C THR A 15 -4.94 5.04 4.91
N ILE A 16 -3.76 5.10 4.30
CA ILE A 16 -3.55 4.76 2.89
C ILE A 16 -2.64 3.52 2.82
N THR A 17 -3.04 2.51 2.04
CA THR A 17 -2.29 1.25 1.87
C THR A 17 -1.36 1.28 0.64
N PRO A 18 -0.31 0.44 0.58
CA PRO A 18 0.65 0.45 -0.53
C PRO A 18 0.01 0.05 -1.87
N GLN A 19 -0.92 -0.90 -1.86
CA GLN A 19 -1.59 -1.36 -3.08
C GLN A 19 -2.45 -0.26 -3.71
N HIS A 20 -3.13 0.58 -2.91
CA HIS A 20 -4.07 1.58 -3.42
C HIS A 20 -3.39 2.82 -4.02
N VAL A 21 -2.06 2.90 -3.96
CA VAL A 21 -1.25 3.92 -4.66
C VAL A 21 -0.53 3.35 -5.90
N ILE A 22 -0.78 2.08 -6.26
CA ILE A 22 -0.11 1.39 -7.38
C ILE A 22 -1.11 0.73 -8.34
N ILE A 23 -2.04 -0.07 -7.80
CA ILE A 23 -2.95 -0.89 -8.60
C ILE A 23 -4.31 -0.23 -8.77
N SER A 24 -4.88 -0.40 -9.97
CA SER A 24 -6.23 -0.01 -10.36
C SER A 24 -7.11 -1.23 -10.61
N THR A 25 -8.40 -1.05 -10.90
CA THR A 25 -9.34 -2.15 -11.15
C THR A 25 -8.85 -3.12 -12.24
N SER A 26 -8.18 -2.62 -13.29
CA SER A 26 -7.64 -3.44 -14.38
C SER A 26 -6.50 -4.36 -13.94
N ASP A 27 -5.86 -4.05 -12.82
CA ASP A 27 -4.79 -4.86 -12.23
C ASP A 27 -5.36 -5.95 -11.30
N VAL A 28 -6.68 -6.09 -11.23
CA VAL A 28 -7.41 -7.06 -10.38
C VAL A 28 -8.43 -7.85 -11.17
N LEU A 29 -9.26 -7.16 -11.96
CA LEU A 29 -10.41 -7.71 -12.69
C LEU A 29 -10.20 -7.67 -14.21
N ASP A 30 -10.78 -8.64 -14.90
CA ASP A 30 -10.97 -8.57 -16.35
C ASP A 30 -12.21 -7.73 -16.73
N ALA A 31 -12.46 -7.61 -18.05
CA ALA A 31 -13.61 -6.85 -18.57
C ALA A 31 -14.98 -7.42 -18.19
N SER A 32 -15.06 -8.69 -17.77
CA SER A 32 -16.29 -9.31 -17.28
C SER A 32 -16.53 -9.06 -15.78
N GLY A 33 -15.54 -8.48 -15.08
CA GLY A 33 -15.56 -8.28 -13.64
C GLY A 33 -15.04 -9.49 -12.85
N CYS A 34 -14.48 -10.51 -13.50
CA CYS A 34 -13.90 -11.67 -12.83
C CYS A 34 -12.50 -11.34 -12.30
N ILE A 35 -12.18 -11.83 -11.11
CA ILE A 35 -10.84 -11.68 -10.51
C ILE A 35 -9.84 -12.54 -11.28
N VAL A 36 -8.91 -11.92 -11.99
CA VAL A 36 -7.88 -12.61 -12.79
C VAL A 36 -6.46 -12.44 -12.22
N PHE A 37 -6.26 -11.43 -11.36
CA PHE A 37 -5.02 -11.24 -10.61
C PHE A 37 -5.29 -11.35 -9.11
N PRO A 38 -5.45 -12.57 -8.57
CA PRO A 38 -5.93 -12.74 -7.21
C PRO A 38 -4.98 -12.19 -6.14
N HIS A 39 -3.67 -12.20 -6.39
CA HIS A 39 -2.69 -11.60 -5.48
C HIS A 39 -2.78 -10.07 -5.37
N ASN A 40 -3.55 -9.43 -6.26
CA ASN A 40 -3.93 -8.01 -6.20
C ASN A 40 -5.36 -7.80 -5.68
N TYR A 41 -6.09 -8.87 -5.35
CA TYR A 41 -7.45 -8.78 -4.81
C TYR A 41 -7.44 -8.54 -3.30
N CYS A 42 -8.01 -7.41 -2.89
CA CYS A 42 -8.27 -7.03 -1.50
C CYS A 42 -9.66 -6.40 -1.34
N LYS A 43 -10.02 -6.07 -0.08
CA LYS A 43 -11.20 -5.28 0.25
C LYS A 43 -10.77 -4.09 1.11
N PRO A 44 -11.22 -2.86 0.80
CA PRO A 44 -11.93 -2.46 -0.40
C PRO A 44 -11.16 -2.80 -1.70
N ILE A 45 -11.88 -3.03 -2.81
CA ILE A 45 -11.22 -3.33 -4.09
C ILE A 45 -10.55 -2.07 -4.64
N ALA A 46 -9.39 -2.24 -5.29
CA ALA A 46 -8.76 -1.21 -6.11
C ALA A 46 -9.76 -0.59 -7.10
N LYS A 47 -9.60 0.70 -7.36
CA LYS A 47 -10.56 1.52 -8.10
C LYS A 47 -9.95 2.06 -9.40
N SER A 48 -10.58 3.08 -10.00
CA SER A 48 -10.12 3.60 -11.27
C SER A 48 -8.73 4.25 -11.15
N ARG A 49 -8.09 4.54 -12.27
CA ARG A 49 -6.78 5.22 -12.29
C ARG A 49 -6.90 6.62 -11.66
N GLU A 50 -8.02 7.29 -11.88
CA GLU A 50 -8.34 8.60 -11.30
C GLU A 50 -8.45 8.52 -9.78
N ASP A 51 -9.08 7.46 -9.24
CA ASP A 51 -9.12 7.21 -7.80
C ASP A 51 -7.71 6.95 -7.23
N VAL A 52 -6.87 6.19 -7.93
CA VAL A 52 -5.47 5.94 -7.53
C VAL A 52 -4.69 7.26 -7.47
N GLU A 53 -4.82 8.11 -8.49
CA GLU A 53 -4.19 9.43 -8.51
C GLU A 53 -4.70 10.31 -7.36
N ALA A 54 -6.01 10.33 -7.08
CA ALA A 54 -6.56 11.08 -5.96
C ALA A 54 -6.00 10.59 -4.60
N VAL A 55 -5.84 9.28 -4.42
CA VAL A 55 -5.21 8.71 -3.22
C VAL A 55 -3.74 9.10 -3.12
N ILE A 56 -3.00 9.08 -4.23
CA ILE A 56 -1.60 9.55 -4.26
C ILE A 56 -1.53 11.03 -3.89
N GLN A 57 -2.37 11.89 -4.47
CA GLN A 57 -2.42 13.32 -4.15
C GLN A 57 -2.71 13.56 -2.67
N ALA A 58 -3.61 12.76 -2.07
CA ALA A 58 -3.87 12.81 -0.63
C ALA A 58 -2.62 12.46 0.19
N MET A 59 -1.93 11.38 -0.19
CA MET A 59 -0.73 10.89 0.47
C MET A 59 0.42 11.92 0.43
N ILE A 60 0.61 12.61 -0.69
CA ILE A 60 1.70 13.59 -0.90
C ILE A 60 1.31 15.05 -0.62
N SER A 61 0.16 15.26 0.03
CA SER A 61 -0.37 16.61 0.32
C SER A 61 0.28 17.29 1.51
N GLY A 62 1.01 16.55 2.35
CA GLY A 62 1.50 17.01 3.65
C GLY A 62 0.40 17.15 4.72
N SER A 63 -0.85 16.79 4.43
CA SER A 63 -1.95 16.85 5.40
C SER A 63 -1.78 15.81 6.52
N PRO A 64 -1.94 16.18 7.80
CA PRO A 64 -1.83 15.24 8.91
C PRO A 64 -2.98 14.23 8.98
N LYS A 65 -4.01 14.37 8.14
CA LYS A 65 -5.17 13.47 8.10
C LYS A 65 -4.92 12.18 7.34
N PHE A 66 -3.85 12.10 6.56
CA PHE A 66 -3.49 10.92 5.80
C PHE A 66 -2.18 10.37 6.33
N PHE A 67 -2.19 9.08 6.68
CA PHE A 67 -1.01 8.40 7.21
C PHE A 67 -0.99 6.92 6.83
N LEU A 68 0.15 6.29 7.06
CA LEU A 68 0.39 4.90 6.69
C LEU A 68 -0.56 3.95 7.42
N GLY A 69 -1.19 3.04 6.67
CA GLY A 69 -1.78 1.83 7.21
C GLY A 69 -1.67 0.73 6.15
N THR A 70 -0.94 -0.34 6.43
CA THR A 70 -0.55 -1.30 5.39
C THR A 70 -1.68 -2.17 4.91
N ASP A 71 -2.61 -2.52 5.81
CA ASP A 71 -3.59 -3.58 5.58
C ASP A 71 -2.91 -4.86 5.05
N SER A 72 -1.74 -5.19 5.61
CA SER A 72 -1.00 -6.40 5.22
C SER A 72 -1.77 -7.63 5.67
N ALA A 73 -2.23 -8.42 4.70
CA ALA A 73 -3.13 -9.55 4.94
C ALA A 73 -2.60 -10.80 4.20
N PRO A 74 -1.69 -11.57 4.83
CA PRO A 74 -1.13 -12.78 4.24
C PRO A 74 -2.15 -13.92 4.15
N HIS A 75 -2.16 -14.59 3.01
CA HIS A 75 -3.01 -15.74 2.71
C HIS A 75 -2.19 -16.81 2.01
N SER A 76 -2.46 -18.08 2.30
CA SER A 76 -1.79 -19.18 1.62
C SER A 76 -2.09 -19.14 0.11
N PRO A 77 -1.17 -19.56 -0.76
CA PRO A 77 -1.39 -19.59 -2.22
C PRO A 77 -2.68 -20.33 -2.61
N GLU A 78 -2.99 -21.41 -1.91
CA GLU A 78 -4.24 -22.18 -2.06
C GLU A 78 -5.48 -21.31 -1.86
N THR A 79 -5.45 -20.42 -0.86
CA THR A 79 -6.58 -19.52 -0.58
C THR A 79 -6.68 -18.32 -1.54
N LYS A 80 -5.67 -18.12 -2.39
CA LYS A 80 -5.63 -17.07 -3.41
C LYS A 80 -6.14 -17.54 -4.78
N CYS A 81 -6.59 -18.78 -4.96
CA CYS A 81 -7.24 -19.22 -6.21
C CYS A 81 -8.75 -19.44 -6.00
N TYR A 82 -9.54 -19.51 -7.09
CA TYR A 82 -10.92 -19.99 -6.99
C TYR A 82 -10.94 -21.44 -6.51
N ARG A 83 -11.89 -21.78 -5.65
CA ARG A 83 -12.03 -23.11 -5.04
C ARG A 83 -13.48 -23.61 -5.07
N GLY A 84 -13.72 -24.85 -4.67
CA GLY A 84 -15.03 -25.50 -4.71
C GLY A 84 -15.26 -26.30 -6.00
N GLU A 85 -16.30 -27.13 -6.04
CA GLU A 85 -16.54 -28.12 -7.11
C GLU A 85 -16.59 -27.50 -8.52
N ASN A 86 -16.99 -26.23 -8.63
CA ASN A 86 -17.06 -25.48 -9.89
C ASN A 86 -16.30 -24.13 -9.85
N GLY A 87 -15.36 -23.95 -8.92
CA GLY A 87 -14.65 -22.67 -8.76
C GLY A 87 -15.54 -21.53 -8.25
N GLU A 88 -16.59 -21.85 -7.48
CA GLU A 88 -17.58 -20.89 -6.97
C GLU A 88 -17.10 -20.06 -5.78
N ILE A 89 -16.09 -20.55 -5.05
CA ILE A 89 -15.51 -19.85 -3.89
C ILE A 89 -14.45 -18.88 -4.42
N PRO A 90 -14.63 -17.56 -4.27
CA PRO A 90 -13.68 -16.57 -4.78
C PRO A 90 -12.36 -16.60 -3.98
N PRO A 91 -11.27 -16.06 -4.56
CA PRO A 91 -10.02 -15.82 -3.84
C PRO A 91 -10.23 -15.03 -2.55
N ASN A 92 -9.50 -15.38 -1.49
CA ASN A 92 -9.50 -14.59 -0.26
C ASN A 92 -8.96 -13.18 -0.54
N ALA A 93 -9.68 -12.18 -0.05
CA ALA A 93 -9.31 -10.77 -0.16
C ALA A 93 -8.21 -10.42 0.85
N GLY A 94 -7.07 -9.96 0.35
CA GLY A 94 -5.93 -9.58 1.18
C GLY A 94 -4.64 -9.58 0.38
N ILE A 95 -3.77 -8.61 0.65
CA ILE A 95 -2.49 -8.43 -0.03
C ILE A 95 -1.38 -8.41 1.03
N PHE A 96 -0.37 -9.26 0.87
CA PHE A 96 0.76 -9.32 1.76
C PHE A 96 1.86 -8.36 1.28
N ASN A 97 1.99 -7.19 1.92
CA ASN A 97 2.86 -6.11 1.44
C ASN A 97 3.93 -5.68 2.47
N GLU A 98 4.03 -6.35 3.62
CA GLU A 98 4.82 -5.90 4.78
C GLU A 98 6.27 -5.54 4.44
N ILE A 99 6.96 -6.41 3.68
CA ILE A 99 8.37 -6.22 3.32
C ILE A 99 8.61 -5.17 2.22
N VAL A 100 7.58 -4.78 1.48
CA VAL A 100 7.69 -3.83 0.36
C VAL A 100 7.06 -2.47 0.67
N ALA A 101 6.25 -2.36 1.74
CA ALA A 101 5.43 -1.18 2.01
C ALA A 101 6.24 0.12 2.06
N LEU A 102 7.25 0.20 2.93
CA LEU A 102 8.04 1.43 3.12
C LEU A 102 8.86 1.80 1.86
N PRO A 103 9.63 0.88 1.24
CA PRO A 103 10.27 1.13 -0.05
C PRO A 103 9.32 1.62 -1.14
N LEU A 104 8.10 1.07 -1.19
CA LEU A 104 7.10 1.40 -2.18
C LEU A 104 6.55 2.81 -1.97
N TYR A 105 6.18 3.17 -0.74
CA TYR A 105 5.77 4.54 -0.43
C TYR A 105 6.88 5.54 -0.77
N LEU A 106 8.13 5.29 -0.35
CA LEU A 106 9.25 6.19 -0.65
C LEU A 106 9.44 6.36 -2.17
N SER A 107 9.30 5.28 -2.94
CA SER A 107 9.35 5.34 -4.42
C SER A 107 8.24 6.22 -5.01
N VAL A 108 7.04 6.19 -4.44
CA VAL A 108 5.92 7.04 -4.87
C VAL A 108 6.18 8.50 -4.50
N PHE A 109 6.62 8.81 -3.26
CA PHE A 109 6.98 10.17 -2.85
C PHE A 109 8.08 10.75 -3.75
N GLU A 110 9.16 10.00 -3.96
CA GLU A 110 10.26 10.40 -4.84
C GLU A 110 9.76 10.69 -6.26
N ARG A 111 8.93 9.81 -6.81
CA ARG A 111 8.41 9.94 -8.18
C ARG A 111 7.53 11.18 -8.36
N TRP A 112 6.71 11.53 -7.38
CA TRP A 112 5.69 12.58 -7.53
C TRP A 112 6.14 13.97 -7.10
N ILE A 113 6.96 14.07 -6.05
CA ILE A 113 7.38 15.37 -5.49
C ILE A 113 8.89 15.54 -5.35
N GLY A 114 9.67 14.59 -5.88
CA GLY A 114 11.13 14.56 -5.77
C GLY A 114 11.61 14.08 -4.40
N LEU A 115 12.86 13.63 -4.31
CA LEU A 115 13.39 13.05 -3.07
C LEU A 115 13.49 14.06 -1.92
N GLU A 116 13.88 15.30 -2.19
CA GLU A 116 14.07 16.33 -1.16
C GLU A 116 12.77 16.64 -0.41
N ASN A 117 11.70 17.00 -1.13
CA ASN A 117 10.37 17.19 -0.52
C ASN A 117 9.75 15.87 -0.06
N GLY A 118 10.02 14.79 -0.80
CA GLY A 118 9.51 13.45 -0.56
C GLY A 118 9.90 12.90 0.80
N LEU A 119 11.15 13.10 1.24
CA LEU A 119 11.64 12.55 2.51
C LEU A 119 10.91 13.13 3.73
N HIS A 120 10.70 14.46 3.77
CA HIS A 120 10.00 15.10 4.89
C HIS A 120 8.54 14.66 4.97
N GLN A 121 7.85 14.57 3.83
CA GLN A 121 6.47 14.12 3.81
C GLN A 121 6.34 12.62 4.08
N PHE A 122 7.29 11.82 3.60
CA PHE A 122 7.36 10.39 3.85
C PHE A 122 7.50 10.08 5.34
N GLU A 123 8.38 10.78 6.06
CA GLU A 123 8.52 10.63 7.51
C GLU A 123 7.22 11.02 8.24
N ALA A 124 6.63 12.16 7.88
CA ALA A 124 5.37 12.60 8.49
C ALA A 124 4.25 11.56 8.28
N PHE A 125 4.10 11.06 7.06
CA PHE A 125 3.12 10.06 6.67
C PHE A 125 3.32 8.72 7.39
N CYS A 126 4.56 8.25 7.54
CA CYS A 126 4.86 6.94 8.12
C CYS A 126 4.91 6.94 9.65
N SER A 127 5.39 8.03 10.26
CA SER A 127 5.90 7.98 11.64
C SER A 127 5.39 9.09 12.56
N LEU A 128 4.83 10.18 12.03
CA LEU A 128 4.44 11.34 12.87
C LEU A 128 2.93 11.55 12.93
N ASN A 129 2.25 11.50 11.79
CA ASN A 129 0.82 11.82 11.67
C ASN A 129 -0.05 10.83 12.47
N GLY A 130 0.22 9.52 12.33
CA GLY A 130 -0.48 8.46 13.06
C GLY A 130 -0.36 8.61 14.59
N PRO A 131 0.86 8.63 15.14
CA PRO A 131 1.06 8.84 16.58
C PRO A 131 0.41 10.14 17.09
N LYS A 132 0.54 11.25 16.36
CA LYS A 132 -0.11 12.52 16.72
C LYS A 132 -1.63 12.37 16.84
N PHE A 133 -2.28 11.74 15.86
CA PHE A 133 -3.73 11.51 15.90
C PHE A 133 -4.15 10.62 17.10
N HIS A 134 -3.36 9.58 17.38
CA HIS A 134 -3.62 8.65 18.49
C HIS A 134 -3.13 9.16 19.86
N SER A 135 -2.63 10.40 19.96
CA SER A 135 -2.03 10.96 21.18
C SER A 135 -0.88 10.11 21.75
N LEU A 136 -0.11 9.49 20.86
CA LEU A 136 1.10 8.72 21.17
C LEU A 136 2.35 9.53 20.85
N LYS A 137 3.45 9.23 21.54
CA LYS A 137 4.77 9.78 21.18
C LYS A 137 5.28 9.10 19.91
N PRO A 138 5.94 9.83 18.98
CA PRO A 138 6.69 9.21 17.89
C PRO A 138 7.74 8.24 18.42
N SER A 139 8.09 7.23 17.61
CA SER A 139 9.19 6.32 17.94
C SER A 139 10.52 7.10 18.01
N GLU A 140 11.37 6.75 18.98
CA GLU A 140 12.76 7.23 19.03
C GLU A 140 13.70 6.35 18.19
N GLU A 141 13.22 5.18 17.73
CA GLU A 141 13.96 4.30 16.85
C GLU A 141 13.89 4.79 15.40
N THR A 142 14.96 4.56 14.66
CA THR A 142 15.07 4.91 13.24
C THR A 142 15.34 3.69 12.40
N ILE A 143 14.77 3.70 11.20
CA ILE A 143 15.08 2.75 10.14
C ILE A 143 15.89 3.43 9.04
N THR A 144 16.60 2.66 8.24
CA THR A 144 17.38 3.18 7.11
C THR A 144 16.94 2.51 5.81
N LEU A 145 16.55 3.33 4.84
CA LEU A 145 16.33 2.90 3.45
C LEU A 145 17.52 3.34 2.60
N VAL A 146 18.09 2.40 1.84
CA VAL A 146 19.17 2.67 0.89
C VAL A 146 18.67 2.50 -0.54
N ARG A 147 19.21 3.30 -1.46
CA ARG A 147 18.92 3.20 -2.90
C ARG A 147 19.72 2.06 -3.52
N GLU A 148 19.33 0.84 -3.20
CA GLU A 148 19.92 -0.40 -3.69
C GLU A 148 18.83 -1.23 -4.36
N PRO A 149 18.91 -1.46 -5.69
CA PRO A 149 17.99 -2.34 -6.37
C PRO A 149 18.01 -3.75 -5.79
N TRP A 150 16.83 -4.31 -5.52
CA TRP A 150 16.69 -5.69 -5.06
C TRP A 150 15.44 -6.33 -5.65
N MET A 151 15.46 -7.65 -5.80
CA MET A 151 14.33 -8.43 -6.29
C MET A 151 13.47 -8.86 -5.11
N VAL A 152 12.17 -8.57 -5.18
CA VAL A 152 11.20 -9.05 -4.21
C VAL A 152 11.08 -10.57 -4.34
N PRO A 153 11.25 -11.35 -3.25
CA PRO A 153 11.17 -12.81 -3.33
C PRO A 153 9.83 -13.30 -3.88
N GLU A 154 9.84 -14.43 -4.60
CA GLU A 154 8.62 -15.09 -5.07
C GLU A 154 7.68 -15.43 -3.90
N LYS A 155 8.25 -15.90 -2.77
CA LYS A 155 7.52 -16.27 -1.57
C LYS A 155 8.32 -15.94 -0.31
N ILE A 156 7.60 -15.64 0.76
CA ILE A 156 8.13 -15.47 2.12
C ILE A 156 7.30 -16.33 3.05
N LYS A 157 7.96 -17.28 3.72
CA LYS A 157 7.28 -18.26 4.60
C LYS A 157 6.08 -18.93 3.93
N GLY A 158 6.17 -19.20 2.62
CA GLY A 158 5.12 -19.84 1.82
C GLY A 158 4.03 -18.91 1.28
N VAL A 159 4.06 -17.61 1.58
CA VAL A 159 3.09 -16.61 1.11
C VAL A 159 3.70 -15.76 0.00
N VAL A 160 2.92 -15.46 -1.05
CA VAL A 160 3.34 -14.59 -2.15
C VAL A 160 3.21 -13.12 -1.73
N PRO A 161 4.31 -12.34 -1.65
CA PRO A 161 4.24 -10.92 -1.36
C PRO A 161 3.69 -10.12 -2.55
N PHE A 162 3.20 -8.92 -2.25
CA PHE A 162 2.84 -7.92 -3.25
C PHE A 162 4.06 -7.62 -4.11
N ILE A 163 3.85 -7.44 -5.41
CA ILE A 163 4.91 -7.22 -6.41
C ILE A 163 6.04 -8.27 -6.37
N ALA A 164 5.73 -9.51 -6.00
CA ALA A 164 6.68 -10.64 -6.07
C ALA A 164 7.42 -10.67 -7.42
N GLU A 165 8.70 -11.02 -7.39
CA GLU A 165 9.58 -11.13 -8.56
C GLU A 165 9.79 -9.82 -9.35
N ASN A 166 9.38 -8.67 -8.80
CA ASN A 166 9.68 -7.36 -9.36
C ASN A 166 10.89 -6.73 -8.64
N VAL A 167 11.54 -5.78 -9.32
CA VAL A 167 12.67 -5.02 -8.77
C VAL A 167 12.17 -3.77 -8.04
N MET A 168 12.66 -3.59 -6.82
CA MET A 168 12.46 -2.39 -6.00
C MET A 168 13.77 -1.62 -5.90
N ASN A 169 13.73 -0.29 -6.02
CA ASN A 169 14.93 0.57 -6.01
C ASN A 169 15.40 0.99 -4.60
N TRP A 170 14.53 0.81 -3.61
CA TRP A 170 14.79 1.15 -2.22
C TRP A 170 14.71 -0.11 -1.37
N LYS A 171 15.62 -0.26 -0.41
CA LYS A 171 15.74 -1.43 0.46
C LYS A 171 15.91 -1.01 1.91
N ILE A 172 15.20 -1.64 2.82
CA ILE A 172 15.40 -1.46 4.26
C ILE A 172 16.66 -2.24 4.68
N VAL A 173 17.56 -1.61 5.42
CA VAL A 173 18.81 -2.25 5.90
C VAL A 173 18.97 -2.26 7.42
N LYS A 174 18.19 -1.46 8.12
CA LYS A 174 18.14 -1.38 9.59
C LYS A 174 16.78 -0.83 9.99
#